data_AF-A0A238YSN7-F1
#
_entry.id   AF-A0A238YSN7-F1
#
_cell.length_a   1.000
_cell.length_b   1.000
_cell.length_c   1.000
_cell.angle_alpha   90.00
_cell.angle_beta   90.00
_cell.angle_gamma   90.00
#
_symmetry.space_group_name_H-M   'P 1'
#
loop_
_entity.id
_entity.type
_entity.pdbx_description
1 polymer ?
#
loop_
_entity_poly.entity_id
_entity_poly.type
_entity_poly.pdbx_seq_one_letter_code
_entity_poly.pdbx_strand_id
1 'polypeptide(L)'
;MVMAGLAMVALGGCRNDEPAAAGGPEAAGAAAAAGGTEAAPSPELTGSAELRCLIEGSPWHVSKPDLETQLQGVMRGIDVTGVHMTGDQTLTVTPVLKATFTDGITTTITADLGGGMTMRVTQKHTGTASGGWQVDGNTLTPQGAWTGGIKIDNKVTINGRSANAPIAVPENSLGDVPMTYTCVDGVLNLQAQGSPFIYQFR
;
A
#
# COMPACT_ATOMS: atom_id res chain seq x y z
N MET A 1 -20.02 -20.47 -16.80
CA MET A 1 -19.45 -20.23 -15.47
C MET A 1 -18.66 -18.94 -15.55
N VAL A 2 -19.29 -17.81 -15.21
CA VAL A 2 -18.64 -16.50 -15.22
C VAL A 2 -17.80 -16.45 -13.94
N MET A 3 -16.47 -16.44 -14.05
CA MET A 3 -15.61 -16.14 -12.89
C MET A 3 -16.02 -14.74 -12.42
N ALA A 4 -16.75 -14.68 -11.31
CA ALA A 4 -16.94 -13.43 -10.58
C ALA A 4 -15.52 -12.94 -10.25
N GLY A 5 -15.13 -11.84 -10.89
CA GLY A 5 -13.77 -11.33 -10.81
C GLY A 5 -13.39 -11.14 -9.36
N LEU A 6 -12.32 -11.81 -8.93
CA LEU A 6 -11.62 -11.45 -7.71
C LEU A 6 -11.23 -9.96 -7.85
N ALA A 7 -12.02 -9.08 -7.25
CA ALA A 7 -11.63 -7.69 -7.01
C ALA A 7 -10.54 -7.75 -5.95
N MET A 8 -9.31 -7.99 -6.39
CA MET A 8 -8.16 -8.04 -5.51
C MET A 8 -7.77 -6.62 -5.13
N VAL A 9 -7.47 -6.45 -3.86
CA VAL A 9 -7.11 -5.16 -3.29
C VAL A 9 -5.67 -4.88 -3.60
N ALA A 10 -5.54 -4.23 -4.73
CA ALA A 10 -4.39 -3.47 -5.10
C ALA A 10 -4.65 -2.01 -4.72
N LEU A 11 -3.83 -1.46 -3.82
CA LEU A 11 -3.65 -0.01 -3.73
C LEU A 11 -2.85 0.41 -4.96
N GLY A 12 -3.53 0.48 -6.09
CA GLY A 12 -2.92 0.66 -7.41
C GLY A 12 -2.55 2.10 -7.66
N GLY A 13 -1.27 2.43 -7.57
CA GLY A 13 -0.74 3.68 -8.13
C GLY A 13 -0.50 3.53 -9.62
N CYS A 14 -1.27 4.23 -10.46
CA CYS A 14 -0.97 4.39 -11.87
C CYS A 14 -0.78 5.87 -12.23
N ARG A 15 0.39 6.20 -12.77
CA ARG A 15 0.50 7.19 -13.84
C ARG A 15 1.33 6.57 -14.97
N ASN A 16 0.85 6.74 -16.20
CA ASN A 16 1.41 6.16 -17.42
C ASN A 16 2.90 6.49 -17.58
N ASP A 17 3.75 5.47 -17.73
CA ASP A 17 5.13 5.60 -18.21
C ASP A 17 5.11 6.05 -19.68
N GLU A 18 5.36 7.34 -19.91
CA GLU A 18 5.83 7.85 -21.19
C GLU A 18 7.38 7.74 -21.19
N PRO A 19 8.02 7.09 -22.17
CA PRO A 19 9.46 6.90 -22.16
C PRO A 19 10.20 8.22 -22.40
N ALA A 20 10.83 8.77 -21.34
CA ALA A 20 11.74 9.88 -21.46
C ALA A 20 13.06 9.45 -22.12
N ALA A 21 13.42 10.14 -23.20
CA ALA A 21 14.62 9.92 -23.98
C ALA A 21 15.90 10.13 -23.16
N ALA A 22 16.86 9.22 -23.32
CA ALA A 22 18.20 9.30 -22.77
C ALA A 22 19.03 10.39 -23.48
N GLY A 23 19.69 11.24 -22.71
CA GLY A 23 20.68 12.18 -23.23
C GLY A 23 21.69 12.63 -22.17
N GLY A 24 22.95 12.20 -22.35
CA GLY A 24 24.15 13.01 -22.09
C GLY A 24 24.82 12.94 -20.70
N PRO A 25 26.14 12.65 -20.61
CA PRO A 25 26.87 12.52 -19.35
C PRO A 25 27.67 13.77 -18.92
N GLU A 26 27.98 13.77 -17.63
CA GLU A 26 29.16 14.31 -16.91
C GLU A 26 29.61 15.78 -17.06
N ALA A 27 29.52 16.51 -15.94
CA ALA A 27 30.56 17.44 -15.52
C ALA A 27 30.70 17.44 -13.99
N ALA A 28 31.94 17.21 -13.53
CA ALA A 28 32.38 17.20 -12.15
C ALA A 28 32.50 18.62 -11.56
N GLY A 29 32.39 18.73 -10.23
CA GLY A 29 32.72 19.95 -9.50
C GLY A 29 32.45 19.86 -8.00
N ALA A 30 33.52 19.68 -7.23
CA ALA A 30 33.52 19.62 -5.77
C ALA A 30 33.31 21.00 -5.12
N ALA A 31 32.63 21.04 -3.97
CA ALA A 31 32.97 21.89 -2.82
C ALA A 31 32.14 21.49 -1.59
N ALA A 32 32.80 20.99 -0.57
CA ALA A 32 32.24 20.78 0.75
C ALA A 32 32.14 22.11 1.49
N ALA A 33 30.92 22.53 1.84
CA ALA A 33 30.68 23.59 2.81
C ALA A 33 29.95 22.97 4.01
N ALA A 34 30.70 22.75 5.09
CA ALA A 34 30.17 22.39 6.40
C ALA A 34 29.52 23.64 7.03
N GLY A 35 28.28 23.91 6.62
CA GLY A 35 27.39 24.86 7.30
C GLY A 35 26.51 24.09 8.27
N GLY A 36 26.79 24.21 9.57
CA GLY A 36 25.91 23.72 10.62
C GLY A 36 24.54 24.38 10.47
N THR A 37 23.60 23.66 9.87
CA THR A 37 22.21 24.09 9.78
C THR A 37 21.63 23.91 11.18
N GLU A 38 21.48 25.02 11.88
CA GLU A 38 20.68 25.11 13.10
C GLU A 38 19.31 24.50 12.76
N ALA A 39 19.01 23.34 13.36
CA ALA A 39 17.79 22.60 13.09
C ALA A 39 16.62 23.52 13.44
N ALA A 40 15.88 23.95 12.41
CA ALA A 40 14.68 24.75 12.61
C ALA A 40 13.79 24.04 13.64
N PRO A 41 13.23 24.77 14.62
CA PRO A 41 12.38 24.17 15.63
C PRO A 41 11.27 23.38 14.93
N SER A 42 11.15 22.11 15.28
CA SER A 42 10.10 21.25 14.73
C SER A 42 8.75 21.91 15.07
N PRO A 43 7.86 22.09 14.08
CA PRO A 43 6.57 22.73 14.33
C PRO A 43 5.82 21.95 15.42
N GLU A 44 5.32 22.66 16.42
CA GLU A 44 4.48 22.04 17.45
C GLU A 44 3.22 21.44 16.79
N LEU A 45 3.00 20.13 17.01
CA LEU A 45 1.83 19.42 16.51
C LEU A 45 0.59 19.86 17.30
N THR A 46 -0.21 20.76 16.74
CA THR A 46 -1.45 21.29 17.36
C THR A 46 -2.69 20.42 17.08
N GLY A 47 -2.49 19.11 16.86
CA GLY A 47 -3.52 18.16 16.41
C GLY A 47 -4.28 17.41 17.50
N SER A 48 -5.32 16.67 17.10
CA SER A 48 -5.98 15.67 17.96
C SER A 48 -5.01 14.57 18.40
N ALA A 49 -5.36 13.81 19.44
CA ALA A 49 -4.53 12.71 19.92
C ALA A 49 -4.29 11.67 18.82
N GLU A 50 -5.29 11.42 17.98
CA GLU A 50 -5.23 10.53 16.83
C GLU A 50 -4.27 11.06 15.76
N LEU A 51 -4.31 12.36 15.46
CA LEU A 51 -3.42 12.97 14.48
C LEU A 51 -1.95 12.91 14.95
N ARG A 52 -1.69 13.19 16.22
CA ARG A 52 -0.35 13.05 16.79
C ARG A 52 0.11 11.60 16.69
N CYS A 53 -0.74 10.63 17.03
CA CYS A 53 -0.38 9.23 16.89
C CYS A 53 0.01 8.89 15.45
N LEU A 54 -0.83 9.24 14.45
CA LEU A 54 -0.55 9.00 13.03
C LEU A 54 0.87 9.47 12.63
N ILE A 55 1.29 10.64 13.13
CA ILE A 55 2.59 11.24 12.81
C ILE A 55 3.70 10.60 13.65
N GLU A 56 3.55 10.55 14.96
CA GLU A 56 4.58 10.11 15.92
C GLU A 56 4.84 8.60 15.88
N GLY A 57 3.86 7.79 15.50
CA GLY A 57 4.02 6.35 15.34
C GLY A 57 4.68 5.94 14.02
N SER A 58 4.96 6.89 13.11
CA SER A 58 5.71 6.58 11.90
C SER A 58 7.18 6.22 12.22
N PRO A 59 7.78 5.21 11.55
CA PRO A 59 7.21 4.42 10.46
C PRO A 59 6.28 3.31 10.98
N TRP A 60 5.17 3.16 10.27
CA TRP A 60 4.13 2.18 10.52
C TRP A 60 4.35 0.93 9.68
N HIS A 61 4.21 -0.26 10.27
CA HIS A 61 4.30 -1.53 9.56
C HIS A 61 2.95 -2.23 9.53
N VAL A 62 2.52 -2.70 8.35
CA VAL A 62 1.20 -3.35 8.24
C VAL A 62 1.17 -4.70 8.96
N SER A 63 0.08 -4.97 9.66
CA SER A 63 -0.21 -6.25 10.30
C SER A 63 -0.63 -7.27 9.25
N LYS A 64 0.34 -8.06 8.77
CA LYS A 64 0.09 -9.15 7.82
C LYS A 64 -0.94 -10.18 8.31
N PRO A 65 -0.89 -10.68 9.56
CA PRO A 65 -1.88 -11.67 10.03
C PRO A 65 -3.32 -11.14 10.03
N ASP A 66 -3.49 -9.83 10.30
CA ASP A 66 -4.78 -9.18 10.26
C ASP A 66 -5.30 -9.06 8.82
N LEU A 67 -4.44 -8.61 7.88
CA LEU A 67 -4.79 -8.58 6.46
C LEU A 67 -5.05 -9.97 5.86
N GLU A 68 -4.30 -11.00 6.24
CA GLU A 68 -4.53 -12.40 5.84
C GLU A 68 -5.95 -12.85 6.26
N THR A 69 -6.33 -12.56 7.50
CA THR A 69 -7.66 -12.89 8.06
C THR A 69 -8.78 -12.16 7.31
N GLN A 70 -8.62 -10.86 7.06
CA GLN A 70 -9.59 -10.08 6.30
C GLN A 70 -9.73 -10.59 4.87
N LEU A 71 -8.60 -10.88 4.21
CA LEU A 71 -8.59 -11.37 2.83
C LEU A 71 -9.29 -12.72 2.70
N GLN A 72 -9.06 -13.64 3.64
CA GLN A 72 -9.80 -14.89 3.71
C GLN A 72 -11.31 -14.64 3.91
N GLY A 73 -11.69 -13.69 4.76
CA GLY A 73 -13.08 -13.36 5.06
C GLY A 73 -13.89 -12.78 3.90
N VAL A 74 -13.24 -12.07 2.96
CA VAL A 74 -13.92 -11.47 1.80
C VAL A 74 -14.05 -12.41 0.60
N MET A 75 -13.22 -13.46 0.50
CA MET A 75 -13.25 -14.42 -0.61
C MET A 75 -14.37 -15.47 -0.47
N ARG A 76 -15.61 -15.00 -0.31
CA ARG A 76 -16.79 -15.87 -0.21
C ARG A 76 -17.10 -16.49 -1.57
N GLY A 77 -17.27 -17.80 -1.61
CA GLY A 77 -17.63 -18.55 -2.83
C GLY A 77 -16.50 -19.35 -3.46
N ILE A 78 -15.29 -19.27 -2.91
CA ILE A 78 -14.17 -20.16 -3.22
C ILE A 78 -13.72 -20.79 -1.90
N ASP A 79 -13.40 -22.08 -1.90
CA ASP A 79 -12.90 -22.75 -0.69
C ASP A 79 -11.43 -22.38 -0.46
N VAL A 80 -11.19 -21.22 0.13
CA VAL A 80 -9.85 -20.72 0.45
C VAL A 80 -9.32 -21.46 1.66
N THR A 81 -8.33 -22.30 1.41
CA THR A 81 -7.68 -23.14 2.43
C THR A 81 -6.51 -22.46 3.11
N GLY A 82 -6.00 -21.36 2.55
CA GLY A 82 -4.99 -20.54 3.20
C GLY A 82 -4.68 -19.23 2.50
N VAL A 83 -4.34 -18.23 3.29
CA VAL A 83 -3.78 -16.95 2.84
C VAL A 83 -2.49 -16.73 3.61
N HIS A 84 -1.42 -16.40 2.90
CA HIS A 84 -0.13 -16.12 3.52
C HIS A 84 0.57 -14.94 2.86
N MET A 85 1.06 -14.01 3.66
CA MET A 85 1.74 -12.78 3.26
C MET A 85 3.17 -12.76 3.80
N THR A 86 4.11 -12.45 2.91
CA THR A 86 5.53 -12.27 3.24
C THR A 86 6.03 -10.92 2.71
N GLY A 87 7.21 -10.47 3.13
CA GLY A 87 7.72 -9.13 2.81
C GLY A 87 7.20 -8.06 3.77
N ASP A 88 7.39 -6.81 3.40
CA ASP A 88 7.09 -5.63 4.23
C ASP A 88 6.25 -4.62 3.46
N GLN A 89 5.37 -3.94 4.17
CA GLN A 89 4.63 -2.77 3.69
C GLN A 89 4.64 -1.73 4.80
N THR A 90 5.08 -0.53 4.46
CA THR A 90 5.33 0.54 5.42
C THR A 90 4.65 1.83 5.01
N LEU A 91 4.22 2.58 6.02
CA LEU A 91 3.68 3.93 5.88
C LEU A 91 4.49 4.88 6.76
N THR A 92 5.02 5.95 6.18
CA THR A 92 5.65 7.04 6.92
C THR A 92 4.84 8.30 6.71
N VAL A 93 4.51 9.02 7.79
CA VAL A 93 3.78 10.28 7.76
C VAL A 93 4.60 11.35 8.49
N THR A 94 4.86 12.46 7.81
CA THR A 94 5.60 13.60 8.38
C THR A 94 4.66 14.57 9.12
N PRO A 95 5.19 15.49 9.95
CA PRO A 95 4.39 16.52 10.62
C PRO A 95 3.56 17.42 9.70
N VAL A 96 3.97 17.57 8.44
CA VAL A 96 3.25 18.32 7.40
C VAL A 96 2.34 17.44 6.55
N LEU A 97 2.02 16.23 7.01
CA LEU A 97 1.14 15.26 6.36
C LEU A 97 1.58 14.84 4.96
N LYS A 98 2.88 14.92 4.68
CA LYS A 98 3.45 14.16 3.56
C LYS A 98 3.56 12.70 3.98
N ALA A 99 3.02 11.83 3.14
CA ALA A 99 3.01 10.39 3.34
C ALA A 99 3.87 9.69 2.28
N THR A 100 4.56 8.64 2.71
CA THR A 100 5.28 7.72 1.83
C THR A 100 4.83 6.31 2.17
N PHE A 101 4.28 5.61 1.18
CA PHE A 101 3.86 4.23 1.27
C PHE A 101 4.79 3.36 0.43
N THR A 102 5.41 2.37 1.04
CA THR A 102 6.28 1.40 0.35
C THR A 102 5.67 0.02 0.48
N ASP A 103 5.56 -0.69 -0.63
CA ASP A 103 5.00 -2.04 -0.67
C ASP A 103 5.99 -3.02 -1.30
N GLY A 104 6.32 -4.07 -0.56
CA GLY A 104 7.13 -5.21 -0.97
C GLY A 104 6.46 -6.53 -0.62
N ILE A 105 5.15 -6.56 -0.39
CA ILE A 105 4.44 -7.76 0.05
C ILE A 105 4.27 -8.76 -1.08
N THR A 106 4.45 -10.04 -0.75
CA THR A 106 4.01 -11.15 -1.58
C THR A 106 2.90 -11.92 -0.87
N THR A 107 1.72 -11.92 -1.47
CA THR A 107 0.53 -12.64 -0.99
C THR A 107 0.37 -13.94 -1.77
N THR A 108 0.21 -15.05 -1.06
CA THR A 108 -0.12 -16.37 -1.62
C THR A 108 -1.45 -16.83 -1.07
N ILE A 109 -2.42 -17.01 -1.97
CA ILE A 109 -3.75 -17.53 -1.68
C ILE A 109 -3.82 -18.95 -2.23
N THR A 110 -4.23 -19.90 -1.41
CA THR A 110 -4.49 -21.28 -1.82
C THR A 110 -5.97 -21.58 -1.67
N ALA A 111 -6.55 -22.22 -2.69
CA ALA A 111 -7.93 -22.61 -2.70
C ALA A 111 -8.09 -24.04 -3.23
N ASP A 112 -9.04 -24.77 -2.67
CA ASP A 112 -9.52 -26.05 -3.19
C ASP A 112 -10.64 -25.78 -4.23
N LEU A 113 -10.49 -26.37 -5.42
CA LEU A 113 -11.49 -26.29 -6.48
C LEU A 113 -12.35 -27.56 -6.55
N GLY A 114 -12.16 -28.51 -5.64
CA GLY A 114 -12.77 -29.83 -5.63
C GLY A 114 -12.06 -30.81 -6.59
N GLY A 115 -12.37 -32.10 -6.45
CA GLY A 115 -11.82 -33.15 -7.32
C GLY A 115 -10.29 -33.30 -7.20
N GLY A 116 -9.71 -32.92 -6.06
CA GLY A 116 -8.26 -32.92 -5.84
C GLY A 116 -7.51 -31.80 -6.57
N MET A 117 -8.23 -30.80 -7.10
CA MET A 117 -7.61 -29.69 -7.80
C MET A 117 -7.31 -28.53 -6.85
N THR A 118 -6.10 -27.99 -6.92
CA THR A 118 -5.69 -26.84 -6.10
C THR A 118 -5.35 -25.65 -6.98
N MET A 119 -5.91 -24.50 -6.62
CA MET A 119 -5.55 -23.20 -7.16
C MET A 119 -4.62 -22.49 -6.19
N ARG A 120 -3.52 -21.94 -6.72
CA ARG A 120 -2.64 -21.03 -6.00
C ARG A 120 -2.56 -19.72 -6.75
N VAL A 121 -2.92 -18.63 -6.09
CA VAL A 121 -2.71 -17.27 -6.59
C VAL A 121 -1.56 -16.64 -5.83
N THR A 122 -0.57 -16.14 -6.55
CA THR A 122 0.54 -15.37 -5.97
C THR A 122 0.50 -13.96 -6.53
N GLN A 123 0.42 -12.99 -5.65
CA GLN A 123 0.51 -11.57 -5.98
C GLN A 123 1.78 -11.01 -5.36
N LYS A 124 2.58 -10.31 -6.15
CA LYS A 124 3.76 -9.61 -5.66
C LYS A 124 3.60 -8.12 -5.90
N HIS A 125 3.60 -7.36 -4.82
CA HIS A 125 3.55 -5.91 -4.83
C HIS A 125 4.98 -5.37 -4.72
N THR A 126 5.31 -4.39 -5.54
CA THR A 126 6.60 -3.70 -5.48
C THR A 126 6.46 -2.25 -5.85
N GLY A 127 6.89 -1.36 -4.98
CA GLY A 127 7.07 0.05 -5.32
C GLY A 127 6.93 0.97 -4.13
N THR A 128 6.92 2.27 -4.44
CA THR A 128 6.72 3.33 -3.47
C THR A 128 5.80 4.37 -4.09
N ALA A 129 4.83 4.84 -3.33
CA ALA A 129 3.98 5.98 -3.66
C ALA A 129 4.16 7.06 -2.59
N SER A 130 4.09 8.34 -2.96
CA SER A 130 4.21 9.45 -2.01
C SER A 130 3.32 10.62 -2.40
N GLY A 131 2.80 11.33 -1.41
CA GLY A 131 1.94 12.48 -1.62
C GLY A 131 1.64 13.21 -0.33
N GLY A 132 0.68 14.13 -0.38
CA GLY A 132 0.19 14.85 0.79
C GLY A 132 -1.24 14.46 1.13
N TRP A 133 -1.60 14.61 2.40
CA TRP A 133 -3.00 14.58 2.84
C TRP A 133 -3.39 15.90 3.51
N GLN A 134 -4.67 16.22 3.40
CA GLN A 134 -5.37 17.13 4.30
C GLN A 134 -6.11 16.31 5.34
N VAL A 135 -6.13 16.80 6.58
CA VAL A 135 -6.93 16.20 7.65
C VAL A 135 -8.19 17.02 7.87
N ASP A 136 -9.33 16.34 7.93
CA ASP A 136 -10.60 16.85 8.43
C ASP A 136 -11.20 15.82 9.42
N GLY A 137 -11.08 16.12 10.72
CA GLY A 137 -11.32 15.16 11.78
C GLY A 137 -10.47 13.89 11.62
N ASN A 138 -11.15 12.75 11.42
CA ASN A 138 -10.52 11.43 11.21
C ASN A 138 -10.45 11.04 9.72
N THR A 139 -10.62 12.01 8.81
CA THR A 139 -10.56 11.78 7.37
C THR A 139 -9.28 12.39 6.79
N LEU A 140 -8.54 11.59 6.03
CA LEU A 140 -7.40 11.99 5.21
C LEU A 140 -7.88 12.15 3.77
N THR A 141 -7.82 13.36 3.23
CA THR A 141 -8.13 13.63 1.83
C THR A 141 -6.83 13.86 1.06
N PRO A 142 -6.54 13.13 -0.02
CA PRO A 142 -5.36 13.36 -0.84
C PRO A 142 -5.24 14.81 -1.32
N GLN A 143 -4.03 15.34 -1.29
CA GLN A 143 -3.69 16.66 -1.81
C GLN A 143 -2.66 16.58 -2.93
N GLY A 144 -2.94 17.30 -4.02
CA GLY A 144 -2.06 17.36 -5.19
C GLY A 144 -1.93 16.01 -5.90
N ALA A 145 -0.93 15.91 -6.77
CA ALA A 145 -0.62 14.65 -7.43
C ALA A 145 0.29 13.80 -6.53
N TRP A 146 -0.11 12.56 -6.30
CA TRP A 146 0.81 11.56 -5.76
C TRP A 146 1.84 11.16 -6.83
N THR A 147 3.05 10.85 -6.39
CA THR A 147 4.16 10.42 -7.24
C THR A 147 4.56 8.98 -6.91
N GLY A 148 5.16 8.30 -7.89
CA GLY A 148 5.47 6.88 -7.80
C GLY A 148 4.27 5.98 -8.07
N GLY A 149 4.39 4.72 -7.68
CA GLY A 149 3.37 3.70 -7.94
C GLY A 149 3.74 2.34 -7.36
N ILE A 150 2.72 1.52 -7.13
CA ILE A 150 2.89 0.13 -6.71
C ILE A 150 2.59 -0.76 -7.91
N LYS A 151 3.60 -1.48 -8.38
CA LYS A 151 3.44 -2.50 -9.41
C LYS A 151 2.95 -3.78 -8.77
N ILE A 152 2.02 -4.46 -9.43
CA ILE A 152 1.45 -5.71 -8.94
C ILE A 152 1.57 -6.79 -10.01
N ASP A 153 2.37 -7.80 -9.72
CA ASP A 153 2.57 -8.97 -10.56
C ASP A 153 1.69 -10.12 -10.04
N ASN A 154 0.84 -10.66 -10.91
CA ASN A 154 -0.12 -11.70 -10.58
C ASN A 154 0.19 -13.00 -11.31
N LYS A 155 0.26 -14.10 -10.57
CA LYS A 155 0.47 -15.44 -11.11
C LYS A 155 -0.58 -16.39 -10.53
N VAL A 156 -1.28 -17.09 -11.41
CA VAL A 156 -2.22 -18.14 -11.01
C VAL A 156 -1.66 -19.48 -11.44
N THR A 157 -1.68 -20.46 -10.54
CA THR A 157 -1.26 -21.82 -10.79
C THR A 157 -2.39 -22.77 -10.43
N ILE A 158 -2.77 -23.63 -11.36
CA ILE A 158 -3.80 -24.67 -11.14
C ILE A 158 -3.15 -26.01 -11.45
N ASN A 159 -3.12 -26.92 -10.46
CA ASN A 159 -2.49 -28.24 -10.59
C ASN A 159 -1.08 -28.22 -11.20
N GLY A 160 -0.25 -27.27 -10.75
CA GLY A 160 1.14 -27.10 -11.19
C GLY A 160 1.32 -26.39 -12.54
N ARG A 161 0.25 -26.09 -13.27
CA ARG A 161 0.30 -25.27 -14.49
C ARG A 161 0.10 -23.81 -14.15
N SER A 162 1.07 -22.97 -14.49
CA SER A 162 1.00 -21.54 -14.23
C SER A 162 0.60 -20.76 -15.47
N ALA A 163 -0.20 -19.72 -15.25
CA ALA A 163 -0.44 -18.66 -16.23
C ALA A 163 -0.30 -17.30 -15.53
N ASN A 164 0.19 -16.31 -16.28
CA ASN A 164 0.04 -14.92 -15.87
C ASN A 164 -1.44 -14.58 -16.00
N ALA A 165 -2.05 -14.14 -14.90
CA ALA A 165 -3.41 -13.68 -14.88
C ALA A 165 -3.36 -12.21 -14.50
N PRO A 166 -3.22 -11.28 -15.46
CA PRO A 166 -3.28 -9.86 -15.14
C PRO A 166 -4.65 -9.59 -14.53
N ILE A 167 -4.67 -9.24 -13.25
CA ILE A 167 -5.88 -8.82 -12.57
C ILE A 167 -5.91 -7.31 -12.71
N ALA A 168 -7.05 -6.77 -13.14
CA ALA A 168 -7.27 -5.35 -13.17
C ALA A 168 -7.11 -4.82 -11.74
N VAL A 169 -6.02 -4.08 -11.54
CA VAL A 169 -5.80 -3.31 -10.33
C VAL A 169 -6.83 -2.18 -10.36
N PRO A 170 -7.62 -1.96 -9.28
CA PRO A 170 -8.49 -0.80 -9.20
C PRO A 170 -7.67 0.45 -9.50
N GLU A 171 -8.21 1.33 -10.34
CA GLU A 171 -7.51 2.56 -10.75
C GLU A 171 -7.30 3.54 -9.59
N ASN A 172 -7.97 3.31 -8.47
CA ASN A 172 -7.90 4.16 -7.28
C ASN A 172 -6.67 3.80 -6.43
N SER A 173 -5.69 4.69 -6.42
CA SER A 173 -4.52 4.62 -5.55
C SER A 173 -4.79 5.17 -4.15
N LEU A 174 -3.82 5.00 -3.23
CA LEU A 174 -3.79 5.69 -1.92
C LEU A 174 -3.95 7.23 -2.05
N GLY A 175 -3.61 7.78 -3.21
CA GLY A 175 -3.69 9.21 -3.50
C GLY A 175 -4.98 9.67 -4.19
N ASP A 176 -5.92 8.77 -4.48
CA ASP A 176 -7.10 9.13 -5.29
C ASP A 176 -8.40 9.11 -4.50
N VAL A 177 -8.42 8.44 -3.35
CA VAL A 177 -9.62 8.32 -2.52
C VAL A 177 -9.38 8.78 -1.09
N PRO A 178 -10.37 9.43 -0.44
CA PRO A 178 -10.30 9.70 0.98
C PRO A 178 -10.11 8.44 1.80
N MET A 179 -9.43 8.57 2.94
CA MET A 179 -9.24 7.48 3.89
C MET A 179 -9.73 7.91 5.27
N THR A 180 -10.31 7.00 6.03
CA THR A 180 -10.55 7.21 7.45
C THR A 180 -9.41 6.61 8.24
N TYR A 181 -8.97 7.29 9.30
CA TYR A 181 -7.96 6.78 10.21
C TYR A 181 -8.43 6.85 11.65
N THR A 182 -8.02 5.87 12.45
CA THR A 182 -8.13 5.91 13.90
C THR A 182 -6.84 5.42 14.49
N CYS A 183 -6.46 5.95 15.65
CA CYS A 183 -5.37 5.39 16.42
C CYS A 183 -5.85 5.05 17.82
N VAL A 184 -5.68 3.78 18.20
CA VAL A 184 -6.06 3.25 19.51
C VAL A 184 -4.92 2.37 20.00
N ASP A 185 -4.45 2.63 21.22
CA ASP A 185 -3.40 1.84 21.88
C ASP A 185 -2.12 1.66 21.03
N GLY A 186 -1.70 2.71 20.32
CA GLY A 186 -0.52 2.69 19.45
C GLY A 186 -0.70 1.88 18.16
N VAL A 187 -1.93 1.55 17.79
CA VAL A 187 -2.27 0.87 16.55
C VAL A 187 -3.01 1.83 15.64
N LEU A 188 -2.47 2.06 14.44
CA LEU A 188 -3.12 2.84 13.40
C LEU A 188 -4.03 1.94 12.57
N ASN A 189 -5.32 2.25 12.51
CA ASN A 189 -6.24 1.62 11.56
C ASN A 189 -6.54 2.63 10.45
N LEU A 190 -6.30 2.23 9.20
CA LEU A 190 -6.49 3.07 8.03
C LEU A 190 -7.42 2.36 7.03
N GLN A 191 -8.47 3.02 6.58
CA GLN A 191 -9.42 2.45 5.63
C GLN A 191 -9.64 3.39 4.46
N ALA A 192 -9.33 2.94 3.25
CA ALA A 192 -9.68 3.66 2.03
C ALA A 192 -11.21 3.62 1.81
N GLN A 193 -11.79 4.73 1.37
CA GLN A 193 -13.20 4.80 1.04
C GLN A 193 -13.57 3.75 -0.02
N GLY A 194 -14.61 2.96 0.25
CA GLY A 194 -15.06 1.87 -0.63
C GLY A 194 -14.27 0.56 -0.51
N SER A 195 -13.16 0.55 0.24
CA SER A 195 -12.44 -0.70 0.54
C SER A 195 -13.14 -1.47 1.66
N PRO A 196 -13.31 -2.80 1.53
CA PRO A 196 -13.77 -3.64 2.63
C PRO A 196 -12.66 -3.94 3.65
N PHE A 197 -11.44 -3.45 3.43
CA PHE A 197 -10.29 -3.72 4.28
C PHE A 197 -9.94 -2.53 5.18
N ILE A 198 -9.54 -2.87 6.40
CA ILE A 198 -8.93 -1.96 7.36
C ILE A 198 -7.46 -2.33 7.45
N TYR A 199 -6.57 -1.45 7.02
CA TYR A 199 -5.13 -1.63 7.15
C TYR A 199 -4.74 -1.30 8.57
N GLN A 200 -4.49 -2.33 9.37
CA GLN A 200 -3.94 -2.18 10.70
C GLN A 200 -2.42 -2.06 10.60
N PHE A 201 -1.86 -0.99 11.16
CA PHE A 201 -0.42 -0.78 11.28
C PHE A 201 0.02 -0.72 12.75
N ARG A 202 1.25 -1.13 12.99
CA ARG A 202 1.90 -1.18 14.32
C ARG A 202 3.36 -0.77 14.22
#